data_AF-A0A7S2L9S2-F1
#
_entry.id   AF-A0A7S2L9S2-F1
#
_cell.length_a   1.000
_cell.length_b   1.000
_cell.length_c   1.000
_cell.angle_alpha   90.00
_cell.angle_beta   90.00
_cell.angle_gamma   90.00
#
_symmetry.space_group_name_H-M   'P 1'
#
loop_
_entity.id
_entity.type
_entity.pdbx_description
1 polymer ?
#
loop_
_entity_poly.entity_id
_entity_poly.type
_entity_poly.pdbx_seq_one_letter_code
_entity_poly.pdbx_strand_id
1 'polypeptide(L)'
;HRDDVKEISRSNPRVLDMHSEWMPADENSQRKIYYIAGFLINAVKKNAKRIISSGAIKLFLTGASLERDDAVDAELPIEDVVDREVDQLQFASREFYNVAIKLECVLMLSKYSVPR
;
A
#
# COMPACT_ATOMS: atom_id res chain seq x y z
N HIS A 1 -3.22 -24.83 -51.22
CA HIS A 1 -3.40 -23.60 -50.43
C HIS A 1 -4.50 -23.84 -49.41
N ARG A 2 -4.20 -23.69 -48.12
CA ARG A 2 -5.18 -23.72 -47.03
C ARG A 2 -5.28 -22.29 -46.53
N ASP A 3 -6.40 -21.65 -46.84
CA ASP A 3 -6.74 -20.32 -46.36
C ASP A 3 -7.43 -20.41 -44.99
N ASP A 4 -7.06 -19.45 -44.15
CA ASP A 4 -7.82 -18.84 -43.06
C ASP A 4 -8.25 -19.69 -41.86
N VAL A 5 -7.28 -20.02 -41.00
CA VAL A 5 -7.53 -20.04 -39.56
C VAL A 5 -7.26 -18.63 -39.04
N LYS A 6 -8.34 -17.85 -38.85
CA LYS A 6 -8.30 -16.61 -38.06
C LYS A 6 -7.72 -16.94 -36.68
N GLU A 7 -6.50 -16.48 -36.45
CA GLU A 7 -5.85 -16.51 -35.16
C GLU A 7 -6.66 -15.59 -34.23
N ILE A 8 -7.55 -16.20 -33.45
CA ILE A 8 -8.20 -15.51 -32.33
C ILE A 8 -7.08 -15.26 -31.34
N SER A 9 -6.46 -14.07 -31.44
CA SER A 9 -5.64 -13.51 -30.38
C SER A 9 -6.53 -13.33 -29.17
N ARG A 10 -6.65 -14.41 -28.38
CA ARG A 10 -7.17 -14.36 -27.02
C ARG A 10 -6.13 -13.58 -26.25
N SER A 11 -6.36 -12.28 -26.14
CA SER A 11 -5.70 -11.41 -25.17
C SER A 11 -5.88 -12.06 -23.79
N ASN A 12 -4.86 -12.81 -23.40
CA ASN A 12 -4.79 -13.50 -22.13
C ASN A 12 -4.86 -12.41 -21.04
N PRO A 13 -5.81 -12.47 -20.09
CA PRO A 13 -5.92 -11.45 -19.06
C PRO A 13 -4.63 -11.44 -18.27
N ARG A 14 -3.92 -10.31 -18.37
CA ARG A 14 -2.71 -9.92 -17.64
C ARG A 14 -2.43 -10.83 -16.43
N VAL A 15 -1.59 -11.84 -16.63
CA VAL A 15 -0.77 -12.36 -15.55
C VAL A 15 0.19 -11.21 -15.25
N LEU A 16 -0.18 -10.38 -14.28
CA LEU A 16 0.76 -9.45 -13.66
C LEU A 16 1.83 -10.34 -13.04
N ASP A 17 3.00 -10.33 -13.67
CA ASP A 17 4.16 -11.07 -13.22
C ASP A 17 4.42 -10.68 -11.75
N MET A 18 4.35 -11.64 -10.83
CA MET A 18 4.56 -11.40 -9.40
C MET A 18 5.98 -10.87 -9.10
N HIS A 19 6.87 -10.89 -10.09
CA HIS A 19 8.22 -10.35 -10.05
C HIS A 19 8.34 -8.93 -10.58
N SER A 20 7.29 -8.36 -11.19
CA SER A 20 7.27 -6.93 -11.50
C SER A 20 7.04 -6.15 -10.20
N GLU A 21 7.91 -5.18 -9.93
CA GLU A 21 7.71 -4.24 -8.81
C GLU A 21 6.46 -3.41 -9.13
N TRP A 22 5.30 -3.89 -8.70
CA TRP A 22 4.07 -3.12 -8.79
C TRP A 22 4.28 -1.82 -8.03
N MET A 23 4.11 -0.70 -8.74
CA MET A 23 4.19 0.65 -8.20
C MET A 23 2.86 1.35 -8.42
N PRO A 24 2.48 2.31 -7.54
CA PRO A 24 1.26 3.07 -7.71
C PRO A 24 1.26 3.81 -9.06
N ALA A 25 0.12 3.80 -9.75
CA ALA A 25 0.03 4.28 -11.13
C ALA A 25 0.24 5.80 -11.29
N ASP A 26 -0.04 6.58 -10.24
CA ASP A 26 0.07 8.03 -10.24
C ASP A 26 0.32 8.58 -8.81
N GLU A 27 0.69 9.87 -8.73
CA GLU A 27 0.93 10.58 -7.45
C GLU A 27 -0.29 10.58 -6.52
N ASN A 28 -1.51 10.59 -7.09
CA ASN A 28 -2.74 10.55 -6.30
C ASN A 28 -2.91 9.18 -5.61
N SER A 29 -2.54 8.10 -6.29
CA SER A 29 -2.54 6.75 -5.75
C SER A 29 -1.46 6.60 -4.68
N GLN A 30 -0.27 7.17 -4.90
CA GLN A 30 0.80 7.21 -3.90
C GLN A 30 0.33 7.88 -2.61
N ARG A 31 -0.25 9.09 -2.71
CA ARG A 31 -0.80 9.84 -1.57
C ARG A 31 -1.87 9.05 -0.80
N LYS A 32 -2.82 8.42 -1.51
CA LYS A 32 -3.86 7.59 -0.90
C LYS A 32 -3.29 6.36 -0.19
N ILE A 33 -2.32 5.67 -0.78
CA ILE A 33 -1.69 4.49 -0.16
C ILE A 33 -0.92 4.91 1.08
N TYR A 34 -0.20 6.03 1.02
CA TYR A 34 0.52 6.57 2.17
C TYR A 34 -0.42 6.99 3.30
N TYR A 35 -1.53 7.63 2.96
CA TYR A 35 -2.62 7.92 3.90
C TYR A 35 -3.13 6.66 4.59
N ILE A 36 -3.40 5.59 3.83
CA ILE A 36 -3.84 4.30 4.38
C ILE A 36 -2.77 3.71 5.31
N ALA A 37 -1.49 3.79 4.94
CA ALA A 37 -0.40 3.33 5.78
C ALA A 37 -0.40 4.05 7.14
N GLY A 38 -0.51 5.37 7.14
CA GLY A 38 -0.64 6.17 8.36
C GLY A 38 -1.87 5.82 9.21
N PHE A 39 -3.00 5.56 8.55
CA PHE A 39 -4.23 5.11 9.21
C PHE A 39 -4.07 3.75 9.89
N LEU A 40 -3.41 2.79 9.24
CA LEU A 40 -3.18 1.45 9.77
C LEU A 40 -2.31 1.49 11.04
N ILE A 41 -1.23 2.27 11.03
CA ILE A 41 -0.37 2.45 12.20
C ILE A 41 -1.18 3.01 13.38
N ASN A 42 -1.99 4.05 13.13
CA ASN A 42 -2.85 4.63 14.16
C ASN A 42 -3.87 3.60 14.70
N ALA A 43 -4.49 2.80 13.83
CA ALA A 43 -5.43 1.76 14.22
C ALA A 43 -4.76 0.70 15.13
N VAL A 44 -3.55 0.25 14.78
CA VAL A 44 -2.77 -0.67 15.62
C VAL A 44 -2.43 -0.02 16.96
N LYS A 45 -1.97 1.24 16.97
CA LYS A 45 -1.65 2.00 18.19
C LYS A 45 -2.85 2.11 19.14
N LYS A 46 -4.05 2.35 18.60
CA LYS A 46 -5.30 2.41 19.38
C LYS A 46 -5.67 1.06 19.98
N ASN A 47 -5.54 -0.03 19.20
CA ASN A 47 -5.85 -1.38 19.67
C ASN A 47 -4.79 -1.93 20.64
N ALA A 48 -3.52 -1.58 20.45
CA ALA A 48 -2.42 -1.94 21.35
C ALA A 48 -2.53 -1.30 22.74
N LYS A 49 -3.24 -0.16 22.87
CA LYS A 49 -3.58 0.39 24.19
C LYS A 49 -4.64 -0.44 24.93
N ARG A 50 -5.47 -1.18 24.18
CA ARG A 50 -6.54 -2.03 24.73
C ARG A 50 -6.07 -3.45 25.03
N ILE A 51 -5.11 -3.96 24.27
CA ILE A 51 -4.57 -5.31 24.38
C ILE A 51 -3.16 -5.17 24.96
N ILE A 52 -2.93 -5.67 26.17
CA ILE A 52 -1.64 -5.66 26.91
C ILE A 52 -0.48 -5.79 25.89
N SER A 53 0.24 -4.69 25.65
CA SER A 53 1.09 -4.60 24.47
C SER A 53 2.25 -5.58 24.57
N SER A 54 2.24 -6.59 23.70
CA SER A 54 3.39 -7.48 23.56
C SER A 54 4.58 -6.67 23.01
N GLY A 55 5.81 -7.06 23.37
CA GLY A 55 7.02 -6.38 22.90
C GLY A 55 7.10 -6.29 21.36
N ALA A 56 6.53 -7.26 20.65
CA ALA A 56 6.46 -7.28 19.19
C ALA A 56 5.62 -6.12 18.61
N ILE A 57 4.47 -5.78 19.22
CA ILE A 57 3.63 -4.67 18.77
C ILE A 57 4.35 -3.34 18.98
N LYS A 58 5.08 -3.20 20.10
CA LYS A 58 5.86 -1.99 20.36
C LYS A 58 6.97 -1.80 19.33
N LEU A 59 7.73 -2.87 19.02
CA LEU A 59 8.77 -2.84 17.99
C LEU A 59 8.20 -2.52 16.60
N PHE A 60 7.06 -3.11 16.24
CA PHE A 60 6.35 -2.80 15.01
C PHE A 60 6.02 -1.31 14.91
N LEU A 61 5.39 -0.74 15.94
CA LEU A 61 5.01 0.67 15.94
C LEU A 61 6.24 1.59 15.84
N THR A 62 7.34 1.26 16.51
CA THR A 62 8.59 2.04 16.42
C THR A 62 9.20 2.02 15.02
N GLY A 63 9.19 0.88 14.32
CA GLY A 63 9.75 0.79 12.96
C GLY A 63 8.79 1.27 11.86
N ALA A 64 7.50 1.33 12.14
CA ALA A 64 6.48 1.65 11.14
C ALA A 64 6.19 3.15 11.02
N SER A 65 6.46 3.95 12.05
CA SER A 65 6.16 5.39 12.04
C SER A 65 7.40 6.27 12.06
N LEU A 66 7.28 7.45 11.44
CA LEU A 66 8.25 8.54 11.46
C LEU A 66 7.67 9.78 12.12
N GLU A 67 8.54 10.71 12.51
CA GLU A 67 8.15 12.10 12.74
C GLU A 67 7.88 12.79 11.39
N ARG A 68 7.19 13.93 11.44
CA ARG A 68 6.82 14.68 10.21
C ARG A 68 8.06 15.09 9.41
N ASP A 69 9.07 15.65 10.08
CA ASP A 69 10.25 16.20 9.42
C ASP A 69 11.06 15.08 8.72
N ASP A 70 11.21 13.93 9.37
CA ASP A 70 11.85 12.75 8.76
C ASP A 70 11.10 12.25 7.52
N ALA A 71 9.76 12.34 7.53
CA ALA A 71 8.95 11.96 6.37
C ALA A 71 9.06 12.97 5.21
N VAL A 72 9.24 14.26 5.52
CA VAL A 72 9.52 15.31 4.53
C VAL A 72 10.91 15.09 3.92
N ASP A 73 11.93 14.87 4.75
CA ASP A 73 13.31 14.64 4.32
C ASP A 73 13.43 13.36 3.47
N ALA A 74 12.59 12.36 3.76
CA ALA A 74 12.50 11.14 2.98
C ALA A 74 11.66 11.27 1.69
N GLU A 75 11.20 12.47 1.34
CA GLU A 75 10.38 12.77 0.15
C GLU A 75 9.15 11.83 0.04
N LEU A 76 8.45 11.61 1.16
CA LEU A 76 7.24 10.77 1.18
C LEU A 76 6.00 11.58 0.78
N PRO A 77 4.98 10.95 0.16
CA PRO A 77 3.77 11.63 -0.32
C PRO A 77 2.80 11.94 0.83
N ILE A 78 3.20 12.89 1.69
CA ILE A 78 2.57 13.21 2.97
C ILE A 78 1.34 14.11 2.86
N GLU A 79 1.03 14.65 1.68
CA GLU A 79 0.06 15.74 1.50
C GLU A 79 -1.30 15.36 2.09
N ASP A 80 -1.83 14.18 1.76
CA ASP A 80 -3.11 13.71 2.29
C ASP A 80 -3.08 13.44 3.82
N VAL A 81 -1.90 13.21 4.41
CA VAL A 81 -1.74 13.04 5.86
C VAL A 81 -1.70 14.38 6.57
N VAL A 82 -1.10 15.40 5.94
CA VAL A 82 -1.00 16.77 6.46
C VAL A 82 -2.32 17.52 6.29
N ASP A 83 -2.95 17.41 5.12
CA ASP A 83 -4.15 18.17 4.74
C ASP A 83 -5.40 17.71 5.48
N ARG A 84 -5.42 16.46 5.96
CA ARG A 84 -6.53 15.94 6.74
C ARG A 84 -6.28 16.20 8.22
N GLU A 85 -7.07 17.11 8.79
CA GLU A 85 -7.19 17.38 10.24
C GLU A 85 -7.76 16.19 11.05
N VAL A 86 -7.41 14.96 10.67
CA VAL A 86 -7.58 13.80 11.53
C VAL A 86 -6.36 13.81 12.44
N ASP A 87 -6.50 14.44 13.62
CA ASP A 87 -5.50 14.70 14.69
C ASP A 87 -4.63 13.51 15.16
N GLN A 88 -4.66 12.38 14.46
CA GLN A 88 -4.07 11.12 14.91
C GLN A 88 -3.47 10.29 13.77
N LEU A 89 -3.43 10.77 12.52
CA LEU A 89 -2.71 10.03 11.48
C LEU A 89 -1.21 10.01 11.80
N GLN A 90 -0.56 8.89 11.50
CA GLN A 90 0.88 8.72 11.71
C GLN A 90 1.57 8.85 10.36
N PHE A 91 2.78 9.41 10.34
CA PHE A 91 3.63 9.36 9.15
C PHE A 91 4.26 7.97 9.11
N ALA A 92 4.12 7.26 7.99
CA ALA A 92 4.66 5.93 7.84
C ALA A 92 6.14 5.98 7.44
N SER A 93 6.93 5.01 7.89
CA SER A 93 8.28 4.81 7.35
C SER A 93 8.23 4.37 5.89
N ARG A 94 9.32 4.59 5.15
CA ARG A 94 9.44 4.16 3.75
C ARG A 94 9.24 2.65 3.61
N GLU A 95 9.79 1.88 4.54
CA GLU A 95 9.65 0.43 4.60
C GLU A 95 8.19 0.02 4.77
N PHE A 96 7.47 0.67 5.69
CA PHE A 96 6.06 0.37 5.92
C PHE A 96 5.16 0.82 4.76
N TYR A 97 5.46 1.98 4.16
CA TYR A 97 4.81 2.44 2.94
C TYR A 97 4.98 1.43 1.80
N ASN A 98 6.19 0.88 1.61
CA ASN A 98 6.44 -0.17 0.62
C ASN A 98 5.66 -1.46 0.90
N VAL A 99 5.43 -1.80 2.16
CA VAL A 99 4.53 -2.92 2.52
C VAL A 99 3.09 -2.61 2.12
N ALA A 100 2.61 -1.39 2.36
CA ALA A 100 1.27 -0.97 1.96
C ALA A 100 1.07 -1.01 0.43
N ILE A 101 2.08 -0.57 -0.34
CA ILE A 101 2.11 -0.71 -1.81
C ILE A 101 1.96 -2.18 -2.22
N LYS A 102 2.76 -3.08 -1.62
CA LYS A 102 2.69 -4.52 -1.94
C LYS A 102 1.33 -5.14 -1.56
N LEU A 103 0.75 -4.73 -0.44
CA LEU A 103 -0.59 -5.18 -0.03
C LEU A 103 -1.68 -4.72 -1.00
N GLU A 104 -1.60 -3.47 -1.47
CA GLU A 104 -2.52 -2.94 -2.48
C GLU A 104 -2.43 -3.78 -3.78
N CYS A 105 -1.21 -4.09 -4.23
CA CYS A 105 -0.98 -4.96 -5.39
C CYS A 105 -1.70 -6.31 -5.24
N VAL A 106 -1.54 -6.98 -4.10
CA VAL A 106 -2.18 -8.29 -3.85
C VAL A 106 -3.70 -8.18 -3.89
N LEU A 107 -4.28 -7.12 -3.30
CA LEU A 107 -5.72 -6.89 -3.30
C LEU A 107 -6.26 -6.58 -4.70
N MET A 108 -5.53 -5.81 -5.50
CA MET A 108 -5.87 -5.53 -6.89
C MET A 108 -5.90 -6.81 -7.71
N LEU A 109 -4.86 -7.66 -7.60
CA LEU A 109 -4.80 -8.95 -8.28
C LEU A 109 -5.96 -9.87 -7.90
N SER A 110 -6.40 -9.86 -6.64
CA SER A 110 -7.55 -10.67 -6.21
C SER A 110 -8.88 -10.26 -6.85
N LYS A 111 -9.05 -8.99 -7.25
CA LYS A 111 -10.27 -8.52 -7.94
C LYS A 111 -10.36 -9.02 -9.38
N TYR A 112 -9.23 -9.28 -10.02
CA TYR A 112 -9.16 -9.73 -11.40
C TYR A 112 -9.06 -11.25 -11.56
N SER A 113 -8.94 -11.98 -10.45
CA SER A 113 -8.75 -13.44 -10.43
C SER A 113 -9.99 -14.24 -9.98
N VAL A 114 -11.18 -13.61 -9.92
CA VAL A 114 -12.45 -14.32 -9.71
C VAL A 114 -13.08 -14.64 -11.08
N PRO A 115 -13.05 -15.90 -11.55
CA PRO A 115 -13.88 -16.31 -12.67
C PRO A 115 -15.34 -16.35 -12.20
N ARG A 116 -16.25 -15.78 -12.99
CA ARG A 116 -17.67 -16.12 -12.88
C ARG A 116 -17.94 -17.45 -13.57
#